data_AF-A0A1I1ZNC8-F1
#
_entry.id   AF-A0A1I1ZNC8-F1
#
_cell.length_a   1.000
_cell.length_b   1.000
_cell.length_c   1.000
_cell.angle_alpha   90.00
_cell.angle_beta   90.00
_cell.angle_gamma   90.00
#
_symmetry.space_group_name_H-M   'P 1'
#
loop_
_entity.id
_entity.type
_entity.pdbx_description
1 polymer ?
#
loop_
_entity_poly.entity_id
_entity_poly.type
_entity_poly.pdbx_seq_one_letter_code
_entity_poly.pdbx_strand_id
1 'polypeptide(L)'
;MKKLFITLLSLGMLSAACKKEGSNGIDPTTTPPISTPASPPKIPAELVGKLSYGTFSPTNFWNYNGTYAGNAYEQALVFDFHADGTYEEYVINSTTSYNCRTEAYTYFKGIVTVNEASHSFSMQPTNGKYRGFYSCAPKCNINRDAKPTELKLEQMNYQVEPAKVAIKLSDAENPQGVRLKSTTW
;
A
#
# COMPACT_ATOMS: atom_id res chain seq x y z
N MET A 1 52.71 6.06 -19.96
CA MET A 1 52.69 6.06 -18.48
C MET A 1 51.45 5.30 -18.03
N LYS A 2 51.58 4.00 -17.69
CA LYS A 2 51.30 3.40 -16.35
C LYS A 2 50.03 3.99 -15.70
N LYS A 3 48.96 3.22 -15.41
CA LYS A 3 48.97 1.94 -14.68
C LYS A 3 47.88 0.98 -15.17
N LEU A 4 48.32 -0.24 -15.48
CA LEU A 4 47.52 -1.46 -15.63
C LEU A 4 47.53 -2.14 -14.25
N PHE A 5 46.36 -2.51 -13.71
CA PHE A 5 46.27 -3.48 -12.61
C PHE A 5 45.19 -4.51 -12.94
N ILE A 6 45.64 -5.75 -12.95
CA ILE A 6 44.96 -7.01 -13.19
C ILE A 6 44.33 -7.47 -11.87
N THR A 7 43.11 -8.02 -11.91
CA THR A 7 42.80 -9.24 -11.13
C THR A 7 41.59 -9.99 -11.67
N LEU A 8 41.85 -11.18 -12.20
CA LEU A 8 40.94 -12.32 -12.31
C LEU A 8 40.44 -12.72 -10.90
N LEU A 9 39.17 -13.15 -10.80
CA LEU A 9 38.85 -14.29 -9.93
C LEU A 9 37.58 -15.00 -10.42
N SER A 10 37.81 -16.19 -10.97
CA SER A 10 36.84 -17.25 -11.24
C SER A 10 36.30 -17.84 -9.94
N LEU A 11 34.99 -17.97 -9.83
CA LEU A 11 34.29 -18.79 -8.83
C LEU A 11 33.21 -19.56 -9.60
N GLY A 12 33.24 -20.88 -9.76
CA GLY A 12 33.64 -21.90 -8.79
C GLY A 12 32.37 -22.63 -8.39
N MET A 13 32.04 -23.69 -9.13
CA MET A 13 30.93 -24.59 -8.86
C MET A 13 30.96 -25.08 -7.41
N LEU A 14 29.83 -24.99 -6.70
CA LEU A 14 29.58 -25.78 -5.50
C LEU A 14 28.31 -26.59 -5.70
N SER A 15 28.53 -27.84 -6.09
CA SER A 15 27.69 -29.00 -5.85
C SER A 15 27.53 -29.19 -4.33
N ALA A 16 26.35 -28.85 -3.80
CA ALA A 16 25.93 -29.33 -2.49
C ALA A 16 25.41 -30.77 -2.64
N ALA A 17 26.25 -31.71 -2.22
CA ALA A 17 25.92 -33.12 -2.09
C ALA A 17 24.83 -33.32 -1.03
N CYS A 18 23.68 -33.87 -1.46
CA CYS A 18 22.74 -34.50 -0.55
C CYS A 18 23.40 -35.76 0.04
N LYS A 19 23.61 -35.76 1.35
CA LYS A 19 23.79 -36.98 2.14
C LYS A 19 23.21 -36.73 3.53
N LYS A 20 22.11 -37.43 3.87
CA LYS A 20 22.04 -38.24 5.09
C LYS A 20 20.79 -39.14 5.13
N GLU A 21 21.11 -40.44 5.25
CA GLU A 21 20.49 -41.53 6.01
C GLU A 21 18.97 -41.80 6.01
N GLY A 22 18.69 -43.10 5.94
CA GLY A 22 17.94 -43.74 7.01
C GLY A 22 16.55 -44.21 6.63
N SER A 23 16.48 -45.39 6.01
CA SER A 23 15.26 -46.20 5.96
C SER A 23 14.75 -46.44 7.39
N ASN A 24 13.61 -45.85 7.75
CA ASN A 24 12.75 -46.33 8.82
C ASN A 24 11.29 -46.19 8.37
N GLY A 25 10.53 -47.26 8.60
CA GLY A 25 9.22 -47.51 8.02
C GLY A 25 8.18 -46.44 8.29
N ILE A 26 7.29 -46.27 7.32
CA ILE A 26 6.07 -45.49 7.43
C ILE A 26 5.10 -46.28 8.31
N ASP A 27 4.95 -45.86 9.56
CA ASP A 27 3.80 -46.18 10.42
C ASP A 27 2.65 -45.21 10.05
N PRO A 28 1.48 -45.69 9.60
CA PRO A 28 0.39 -44.84 9.14
C PRO A 28 -0.47 -44.22 10.27
N THR A 29 0.11 -43.99 11.47
CA THR A 29 -0.68 -43.54 12.65
C THR A 29 -0.24 -42.20 13.25
N THR A 30 0.42 -41.32 12.50
CA THR A 30 0.68 -39.94 12.96
C THR A 30 0.14 -38.90 11.98
N THR A 31 -1.12 -38.52 12.20
CA THR A 31 -1.68 -37.29 11.65
C THR A 31 -0.91 -36.10 12.24
N PRO A 32 -0.28 -35.23 11.43
CA PRO A 32 0.29 -34.00 11.97
C PRO A 32 -0.85 -33.13 12.54
N PRO A 33 -0.66 -32.45 13.67
CA PRO A 33 -1.67 -31.53 14.19
C PRO A 33 -1.92 -30.45 13.15
N ILE A 34 -3.20 -30.26 12.83
CA ILE A 34 -3.71 -29.14 12.04
C ILE A 34 -3.14 -27.86 12.65
N SER A 35 -2.25 -27.21 11.90
CA SER A 35 -1.75 -25.88 12.22
C SER A 35 -2.94 -24.94 12.35
N THR A 36 -3.18 -24.49 13.58
CA THR A 36 -4.11 -23.41 13.93
C THR A 36 -3.83 -22.21 13.02
N PRO A 37 -4.86 -21.44 12.58
CA PRO A 37 -4.63 -20.25 11.78
C PRO A 37 -3.64 -19.35 12.52
N ALA A 38 -2.53 -19.02 11.85
CA ALA A 38 -1.57 -18.04 12.36
C ALA A 38 -2.35 -16.79 12.79
N SER A 39 -2.05 -16.28 13.99
CA SER A 39 -2.63 -15.02 14.45
C SER A 39 -2.46 -13.96 13.34
N PRO A 40 -3.47 -13.11 13.10
CA PRO A 40 -3.37 -12.09 12.07
C PRO A 40 -2.09 -11.27 12.27
N PRO A 41 -1.39 -10.90 11.19
CA PRO A 41 -0.16 -10.14 11.29
C PRO A 41 -0.42 -8.88 12.10
N LYS A 42 0.26 -8.78 13.25
CA LYS A 42 0.05 -7.70 14.20
C LYS A 42 0.58 -6.40 13.58
N ILE A 43 -0.32 -5.47 13.31
CA ILE A 43 0.06 -4.12 12.87
C ILE A 43 0.62 -3.35 14.07
N PRO A 44 1.79 -2.70 13.95
CA PRO A 44 2.33 -1.83 14.99
C PRO A 44 1.32 -0.75 15.39
N ALA A 45 1.20 -0.48 16.68
CA ALA A 45 0.15 0.37 17.22
C ALA A 45 0.19 1.81 16.66
N GLU A 46 1.39 2.27 16.28
CA GLU A 46 1.63 3.57 15.66
C GLU A 46 1.10 3.69 14.23
N LEU A 47 0.90 2.56 13.53
CA LEU A 47 0.33 2.53 12.18
C LEU A 47 -1.19 2.44 12.22
N VAL A 48 -1.77 1.89 13.30
CA VAL A 48 -3.22 1.67 13.41
C VAL A 48 -3.98 3.00 13.44
N GLY A 49 -5.02 3.08 12.62
CA GLY A 49 -5.89 4.23 12.46
C GLY A 49 -5.68 4.96 11.13
N LYS A 50 -6.26 6.16 11.05
CA LYS A 50 -6.25 6.97 9.83
C LYS A 50 -5.00 7.85 9.77
N LEU A 51 -4.27 7.74 8.67
CA LEU A 51 -3.08 8.52 8.35
C LEU A 51 -3.35 9.27 7.05
N SER A 52 -3.23 10.59 7.06
CA SER A 52 -3.58 11.42 5.90
C SER A 52 -2.47 12.36 5.49
N TYR A 53 -2.29 12.49 4.18
CA TYR A 53 -1.58 13.57 3.51
C TYR A 53 -2.58 14.44 2.73
N GLY A 54 -2.33 15.75 2.70
CA GLY A 54 -3.13 16.69 1.92
C GLY A 54 -4.36 17.21 2.67
N THR A 55 -5.33 17.73 1.91
CA THR A 55 -6.57 18.31 2.44
C THR A 55 -7.76 17.68 1.74
N PHE A 56 -8.71 17.15 2.50
CA PHE A 56 -9.98 16.70 1.94
C PHE A 56 -11.13 16.69 2.93
N SER A 57 -12.34 16.65 2.38
CA SER A 57 -13.58 16.42 3.10
C SER A 57 -14.04 14.96 2.98
N PRO A 58 -14.14 14.21 4.09
CA PRO A 58 -14.59 12.81 4.13
C PRO A 58 -15.99 12.60 3.59
N THR A 59 -16.90 13.52 3.93
CA THR A 59 -18.29 13.51 3.46
C THR A 59 -18.37 13.59 1.93
N ASN A 60 -17.40 14.25 1.29
CA ASN A 60 -17.40 14.43 -0.15
C ASN A 60 -16.94 13.18 -0.91
N PHE A 61 -16.17 12.27 -0.30
CA PHE A 61 -15.61 11.13 -1.04
C PHE A 61 -16.71 10.24 -1.65
N TRP A 62 -17.72 9.88 -0.85
CA TRP A 62 -18.79 8.99 -1.29
C TRP A 62 -19.98 9.72 -1.91
N ASN A 63 -20.38 10.85 -1.33
CA ASN A 63 -21.68 11.49 -1.62
C ASN A 63 -21.61 12.62 -2.63
N TYR A 64 -20.42 13.04 -3.06
CA TYR A 64 -20.31 14.09 -4.06
C TYR A 64 -21.06 13.68 -5.33
N ASN A 65 -21.68 14.60 -6.03
CA ASN A 65 -22.47 14.33 -7.25
C ASN A 65 -22.26 15.39 -8.34
N GLY A 66 -21.23 16.23 -8.20
CA GLY A 66 -20.94 17.34 -9.10
C GLY A 66 -21.39 18.72 -8.61
N THR A 67 -22.12 18.82 -7.48
CA THR A 67 -22.72 20.09 -7.02
C THR A 67 -21.92 20.85 -5.96
N TYR A 68 -20.71 20.42 -5.60
CA TYR A 68 -19.90 21.12 -4.60
C TYR A 68 -18.70 21.83 -5.23
N ALA A 69 -18.55 23.13 -4.96
CA ALA A 69 -17.47 23.99 -5.43
C ALA A 69 -16.69 24.56 -4.24
N GLY A 70 -16.22 23.67 -3.34
CA GLY A 70 -15.36 24.03 -2.21
C GLY A 70 -13.97 24.50 -2.66
N ASN A 71 -12.91 23.85 -2.20
CA ASN A 71 -11.54 24.23 -2.59
C ASN A 71 -11.35 24.04 -4.10
N ALA A 72 -10.80 25.07 -4.77
CA ALA A 72 -10.49 25.02 -6.20
C ALA A 72 -9.48 23.92 -6.55
N TYR A 73 -8.70 23.46 -5.57
CA TYR A 73 -7.78 22.34 -5.68
C TYR A 73 -7.86 21.48 -4.42
N GLU A 74 -8.02 20.18 -4.59
CA GLU A 74 -7.96 19.20 -3.51
C GLU A 74 -7.07 18.06 -3.95
N GLN A 75 -6.09 17.74 -3.12
CA GLN A 75 -5.28 16.55 -3.25
C GLN A 75 -5.12 15.94 -1.87
N ALA A 76 -5.48 14.68 -1.74
CA ALA A 76 -5.29 13.94 -0.51
C ALA A 76 -5.09 12.45 -0.74
N LEU A 77 -4.37 11.86 0.20
CA LEU A 77 -4.19 10.43 0.38
C LEU A 77 -4.53 10.10 1.83
N VAL A 78 -5.26 9.02 2.04
CA VAL A 78 -5.56 8.48 3.37
C VAL A 78 -5.35 6.99 3.36
N PHE A 79 -4.65 6.49 4.37
CA PHE A 79 -4.70 5.09 4.76
C PHE A 79 -5.47 4.96 6.06
N ASP A 80 -6.35 3.97 6.16
CA ASP A 80 -6.94 3.52 7.43
C ASP A 80 -6.45 2.10 7.67
N PHE A 81 -5.50 1.95 8.60
CA PHE A 81 -4.96 0.64 8.95
C PHE A 81 -5.67 0.09 10.17
N HIS A 82 -6.17 -1.14 10.07
CA HIS A 82 -6.87 -1.81 11.16
C HIS A 82 -5.95 -2.82 11.84
N ALA A 83 -6.17 -3.03 13.15
CA ALA A 83 -5.35 -3.94 13.95
C ALA A 83 -5.44 -5.42 13.51
N ASP A 84 -6.45 -5.77 12.71
CA ASP A 84 -6.66 -7.11 12.16
C ASP A 84 -5.87 -7.38 10.86
N GLY A 85 -5.09 -6.41 10.39
CA GLY A 85 -4.30 -6.52 9.16
C GLY A 85 -5.09 -6.17 7.90
N THR A 86 -6.27 -5.57 8.03
CA THR A 86 -6.98 -4.97 6.89
C THR A 86 -6.63 -3.50 6.73
N TYR A 87 -6.83 -2.97 5.53
CA TYR A 87 -6.68 -1.54 5.28
C TYR A 87 -7.71 -1.02 4.29
N GLU A 88 -7.94 0.28 4.36
CA GLU A 88 -8.60 1.07 3.33
C GLU A 88 -7.69 2.21 2.88
N GLU A 89 -7.74 2.52 1.59
CA GLU A 89 -7.02 3.63 0.98
C GLU A 89 -8.00 4.53 0.23
N TYR A 90 -7.80 5.84 0.38
CA TYR A 90 -8.58 6.88 -0.27
C TYR A 90 -7.65 7.86 -0.96
N VAL A 91 -7.81 8.04 -2.27
CA VAL A 91 -7.10 9.05 -3.06
C VAL A 91 -8.09 10.01 -3.68
N ILE A 92 -7.83 11.30 -3.54
CA ILE A 92 -8.61 12.36 -4.15
C ILE A 92 -7.67 13.27 -4.92
N ASN A 93 -8.00 13.54 -6.17
CA ASN A 93 -7.47 14.64 -6.93
C ASN A 93 -8.61 15.42 -7.54
N SER A 94 -8.65 16.72 -7.29
CA SER A 94 -9.65 17.60 -7.84
C SER A 94 -9.09 18.96 -8.19
N THR A 95 -9.59 19.51 -9.29
CA THR A 95 -9.27 20.85 -9.75
C THR A 95 -10.47 21.52 -10.40
N THR A 96 -10.61 22.82 -10.16
CA THR A 96 -11.54 23.71 -10.85
C THR A 96 -10.75 24.66 -11.74
N SER A 97 -11.08 24.69 -13.03
CA SER A 97 -10.57 25.66 -13.99
C SER A 97 -11.75 26.30 -14.71
N TYR A 98 -11.86 27.63 -14.62
CA TYR A 98 -13.05 28.37 -15.05
C TYR A 98 -14.34 27.79 -14.43
N ASN A 99 -15.30 27.38 -15.26
CA ASN A 99 -16.54 26.71 -14.86
C ASN A 99 -16.44 25.16 -14.93
N CYS A 100 -15.25 24.62 -15.17
CA CYS A 100 -15.01 23.19 -15.31
C CYS A 100 -14.38 22.60 -14.06
N ARG A 101 -15.04 21.60 -13.47
CA ARG A 101 -14.56 20.80 -12.35
C ARG A 101 -14.14 19.43 -12.87
N THR A 102 -12.93 19.00 -12.52
CA THR A 102 -12.39 17.68 -12.82
C THR A 102 -12.00 17.00 -11.53
N GLU A 103 -12.51 15.79 -11.34
CA GLU A 103 -12.33 15.00 -10.12
C GLU A 103 -11.99 13.56 -10.45
N ALA A 104 -11.01 13.03 -9.71
CA ALA A 104 -10.61 11.64 -9.74
C ALA A 104 -10.51 11.12 -8.30
N TYR A 105 -11.32 10.11 -8.01
CA TYR A 105 -11.38 9.41 -6.74
C TYR A 105 -10.97 7.96 -6.95
N THR A 106 -10.10 7.48 -6.08
CA THR A 106 -9.72 6.07 -6.00
C THR A 106 -9.97 5.59 -4.57
N TYR A 107 -10.60 4.43 -4.46
CA TYR A 107 -10.73 3.69 -3.21
C TYR A 107 -10.15 2.30 -3.39
N PHE A 108 -9.33 1.85 -2.46
CA PHE A 108 -8.93 0.46 -2.34
C PHE A 108 -9.18 -0.05 -0.93
N LYS A 109 -9.41 -1.36 -0.83
CA LYS A 109 -9.32 -2.08 0.43
C LYS A 109 -8.65 -3.41 0.23
N GLY A 110 -8.05 -3.92 1.30
CA GLY A 110 -7.38 -5.21 1.22
C GLY A 110 -6.65 -5.58 2.50
N ILE A 111 -5.56 -6.30 2.33
CA ILE A 111 -4.73 -6.80 3.41
C ILE A 111 -3.41 -6.03 3.44
N VAL A 112 -2.98 -5.65 4.64
CA VAL A 112 -1.67 -5.05 4.91
C VAL A 112 -0.82 -6.02 5.72
N THR A 113 0.43 -6.18 5.31
CA THR A 113 1.43 -6.98 6.05
C THR A 113 2.60 -6.07 6.39
N VAL A 114 2.99 -6.04 7.66
CA VAL A 114 4.09 -5.18 8.14
C VAL A 114 5.32 -6.03 8.42
N ASN A 115 6.47 -5.54 7.96
CA ASN A 115 7.79 -6.01 8.36
C ASN A 115 8.43 -4.94 9.26
N GLU A 116 8.40 -5.19 10.56
CA GLU A 116 8.97 -4.28 11.57
C GLU A 116 10.49 -4.16 11.45
N ALA A 117 11.19 -5.25 11.10
CA ALA A 117 12.64 -5.26 11.01
C ALA A 117 13.18 -4.36 9.90
N SER A 118 12.46 -4.24 8.79
CA SER A 118 12.81 -3.36 7.67
C SER A 118 12.02 -2.05 7.63
N HIS A 119 11.16 -1.79 8.63
CA HIS A 119 10.23 -0.66 8.64
C HIS A 119 9.51 -0.47 7.30
N SER A 120 8.88 -1.54 6.81
CA SER A 120 8.13 -1.52 5.56
C SER A 120 6.80 -2.24 5.71
N PHE A 121 5.82 -1.92 4.89
CA PHE A 121 4.60 -2.70 4.75
C PHE A 121 4.25 -2.93 3.30
N SER A 122 3.52 -4.02 3.05
CA SER A 122 2.97 -4.37 1.75
C SER A 122 1.45 -4.35 1.82
N MET A 123 0.81 -3.67 0.87
CA MET A 123 -0.63 -3.59 0.72
C MET A 123 -1.04 -4.42 -0.49
N GLN A 124 -1.92 -5.39 -0.28
CA GLN A 124 -2.53 -6.18 -1.34
C GLN A 124 -4.01 -5.80 -1.44
N PRO A 125 -4.39 -4.92 -2.39
CA PRO A 125 -5.79 -4.64 -2.67
C PRO A 125 -6.52 -5.94 -3.03
N THR A 126 -7.70 -6.14 -2.46
CA THR A 126 -8.62 -7.24 -2.82
C THR A 126 -9.87 -6.70 -3.52
N ASN A 127 -10.15 -5.41 -3.37
CA ASN A 127 -11.20 -4.69 -4.05
C ASN A 127 -10.80 -3.23 -4.24
N GLY A 128 -11.33 -2.59 -5.29
CA GLY A 128 -11.14 -1.17 -5.51
C GLY A 128 -12.24 -0.56 -6.35
N LYS A 129 -12.34 0.76 -6.29
CA LYS A 129 -13.30 1.54 -7.06
C LYS A 129 -12.67 2.81 -7.58
N TYR A 130 -12.94 3.09 -8.84
CA TYR A 130 -12.56 4.33 -9.50
C TYR A 130 -13.79 5.14 -9.84
N ARG A 131 -13.70 6.43 -9.57
CA ARG A 131 -14.75 7.37 -9.91
C ARG A 131 -14.13 8.66 -10.44
N GLY A 132 -14.58 9.06 -11.62
CA GLY A 132 -14.15 10.30 -12.27
C GLY A 132 -15.36 11.14 -12.65
N PHE A 133 -15.29 12.43 -12.35
CA PHE A 133 -16.33 13.39 -12.69
C PHE A 133 -15.72 14.60 -13.40
N TYR A 134 -16.24 14.92 -14.59
CA TYR A 134 -15.74 15.96 -15.47
C TYR A 134 -16.93 16.83 -15.90
N SER A 135 -17.18 17.94 -15.19
CA SER A 135 -18.40 18.73 -15.39
C SER A 135 -18.57 19.25 -16.82
N CYS A 136 -17.45 19.60 -17.47
CA CYS A 136 -17.43 20.07 -18.86
C CYS A 136 -17.24 18.96 -19.91
N ALA A 137 -17.00 17.72 -19.48
CA ALA A 137 -16.92 16.58 -20.38
C ALA A 137 -17.64 15.35 -19.78
N PRO A 138 -18.97 15.40 -19.52
CA PRO A 138 -19.67 14.34 -18.79
C PRO A 138 -19.57 12.95 -19.44
N LYS A 139 -19.37 12.90 -20.78
CA LYS A 139 -19.11 11.65 -21.53
C LYS A 139 -17.84 10.90 -21.09
N CYS A 140 -16.94 11.58 -20.40
CA CYS A 140 -15.70 11.02 -19.85
C CYS A 140 -15.83 10.57 -18.40
N ASN A 141 -17.02 10.74 -17.78
CA ASN A 141 -17.25 10.30 -16.41
C ASN A 141 -17.09 8.78 -16.30
N ILE A 142 -16.49 8.34 -15.20
CA ILE A 142 -16.33 6.91 -14.89
C ILE A 142 -16.85 6.64 -13.49
N ASN A 143 -17.45 5.48 -13.30
CA ASN A 143 -17.79 4.93 -12.00
C ASN A 143 -17.78 3.42 -12.15
N ARG A 144 -16.66 2.80 -11.78
CA ARG A 144 -16.44 1.38 -12.02
C ARG A 144 -15.57 0.78 -10.93
N ASP A 145 -15.69 -0.53 -10.78
CA ASP A 145 -14.76 -1.28 -9.96
C ASP A 145 -13.38 -1.37 -10.64
N ALA A 146 -12.36 -1.55 -9.82
CA ALA A 146 -11.03 -1.89 -10.27
C ALA A 146 -11.03 -3.30 -10.89
N LYS A 147 -10.32 -3.45 -12.00
CA LYS A 147 -10.12 -4.74 -12.65
C LYS A 147 -9.12 -5.56 -11.83
N PRO A 148 -9.13 -6.89 -11.91
CA PRO A 148 -8.14 -7.73 -11.24
C PRO A 148 -6.68 -7.35 -11.57
N THR A 149 -6.41 -6.93 -12.81
CA THR A 149 -5.08 -6.49 -13.26
C THR A 149 -4.65 -5.13 -12.70
N GLU A 150 -5.57 -4.38 -12.09
CA GLU A 150 -5.33 -3.08 -11.45
C GLU A 150 -5.11 -3.23 -9.93
N LEU A 151 -5.39 -4.39 -9.33
CA LEU A 151 -5.22 -4.68 -7.89
C LEU A 151 -3.79 -5.18 -7.60
N LYS A 152 -2.82 -4.29 -7.74
CA LYS A 152 -1.40 -4.63 -7.62
C LYS A 152 -0.93 -4.56 -6.17
N LEU A 153 0.01 -5.44 -5.83
CA LEU A 153 0.74 -5.34 -4.57
C LEU A 153 1.57 -4.05 -4.57
N GLU A 154 1.45 -3.27 -3.51
CA GLU A 154 2.24 -2.07 -3.28
C GLU A 154 3.13 -2.26 -2.05
N GLN A 155 4.36 -1.78 -2.11
CA GLN A 155 5.30 -1.86 -1.00
C GLN A 155 5.80 -0.46 -0.65
N MET A 156 5.69 -0.12 0.64
CA MET A 156 6.05 1.18 1.17
C MET A 156 7.03 1.02 2.33
N ASN A 157 8.02 1.91 2.39
CA ASN A 157 8.84 2.09 3.58
C ASN A 157 8.22 3.17 4.47
N TYR A 158 8.33 3.02 5.78
CA TYR A 158 7.80 3.97 6.75
C TYR A 158 8.86 4.38 7.79
N GLN A 159 8.76 5.60 8.29
CA GLN A 159 9.53 6.08 9.44
C GLN A 159 8.62 6.84 10.39
N VAL A 160 8.68 6.49 11.68
CA VAL A 160 7.89 7.16 12.74
C VAL A 160 8.62 8.43 13.16
N GLU A 161 7.97 9.59 13.03
CA GLU A 161 8.52 10.86 13.49
C GLU A 161 8.05 11.19 14.93
N PRO A 162 8.95 11.45 15.89
CA PRO A 162 8.62 11.50 17.32
C PRO A 162 7.78 12.70 17.79
N ALA A 163 7.61 13.75 16.98
CA ALA A 163 7.00 15.02 17.44
C ALA A 163 5.54 15.24 17.02
N LYS A 164 5.04 14.45 16.06
CA LYS A 164 3.68 14.49 15.52
C LYS A 164 3.46 13.08 15.01
N VAL A 165 2.39 12.38 15.35
CA VAL A 165 2.10 11.03 14.85
C VAL A 165 2.06 11.09 13.32
N ALA A 166 3.23 10.93 12.72
CA ALA A 166 3.48 11.24 11.34
C ALA A 166 4.44 10.20 10.80
N ILE A 167 4.04 9.66 9.68
CA ILE A 167 4.76 8.60 9.02
C ILE A 167 5.27 9.17 7.71
N LYS A 168 6.57 9.07 7.50
CA LYS A 168 7.15 9.32 6.19
C LYS A 168 7.01 8.05 5.35
N LEU A 169 6.13 8.06 4.34
CA LEU A 169 5.99 6.97 3.37
C LEU A 169 6.84 7.23 2.14
N SER A 170 7.57 6.23 1.67
CA SER A 170 8.35 6.31 0.43
C SER A 170 8.37 4.97 -0.29
N ASP A 171 8.43 5.03 -1.61
CA ASP A 171 8.57 3.89 -2.51
C ASP A 171 9.74 4.13 -3.51
N ALA A 172 9.87 3.27 -4.51
CA ALA A 172 10.91 3.38 -5.53
C ALA A 172 10.73 4.60 -6.46
N GLU A 173 9.50 5.08 -6.66
CA GLU A 173 9.15 6.20 -7.54
C GLU A 173 9.24 7.55 -6.80
N ASN A 174 8.99 7.56 -5.49
CA ASN A 174 9.08 8.70 -4.60
C ASN A 174 9.97 8.41 -3.36
N PRO A 175 11.31 8.38 -3.54
CA PRO A 175 12.24 8.09 -2.44
C PRO A 175 12.30 9.21 -1.40
N GLN A 176 11.90 10.44 -1.76
CA GLN A 176 11.81 11.55 -0.82
C GLN A 176 10.64 11.40 0.14
N GLY A 177 9.63 10.64 -0.26
CA GLY A 177 8.46 10.30 0.52
C GLY A 177 7.49 11.44 0.82
N VAL A 178 6.39 11.10 1.46
CA VAL A 178 5.35 12.02 1.93
C VAL A 178 5.14 11.86 3.43
N ARG A 179 4.88 12.96 4.12
CA ARG A 179 4.52 12.92 5.54
C ARG A 179 3.01 12.84 5.69
N LEU A 180 2.53 11.74 6.25
CA LEU A 180 1.14 11.61 6.67
C LEU A 180 1.02 12.01 8.13
N LYS A 181 -0.17 12.44 8.54
CA LYS A 181 -0.50 12.77 9.93
C LYS A 181 -1.69 11.92 10.37
N SER A 182 -1.69 11.51 11.64
CA SER A 182 -2.88 10.87 12.22
C SER A 182 -4.10 11.81 12.17
N THR A 183 -5.27 11.24 11.90
CA THR A 183 -6.55 11.95 11.84
C THR A 183 -7.68 11.09 12.40
N THR A 184 -8.80 11.71 12.80
CA THR A 184 -9.87 11.06 13.60
C THR A 184 -11.29 11.23 13.08
N TRP A 185 -11.47 11.89 11.94
CA TRP A 185 -12.81 12.12 11.37
C TRP A 185 -13.38 10.88 10.67
#